data_AF-A0A371GRT8-F1
#
_entry.id   AF-A0A371GRT8-F1
#
_cell.length_a   1.000
_cell.length_b   1.000
_cell.length_c   1.000
_cell.angle_alpha   90.00
_cell.angle_beta   90.00
_cell.angle_gamma   90.00
#
_symmetry.space_group_name_H-M   'P 1'
#
loop_
_entity.id
_entity.type
_entity.pdbx_description
1 polymer ?
#
loop_
_entity_poly.entity_id
_entity_poly.type
_entity_poly.pdbx_seq_one_letter_code
_entity_poly.pdbx_strand_id
1 'polypeptide(L)' 'MVEDKVITLRPNELPNLYICTTLKGHKKLSHIEGNGPPRDDSMFEAWDDDDSLIMTWLWNTMTPEIS' A
#
# COMPACT_ATOMS: atom_id res chain seq x y z
N MET A 1 21.09 -9.07 -22.31
CA MET A 1 19.88 -9.89 -22.21
C MET A 1 19.53 -9.97 -20.74
N VAL A 2 18.65 -9.09 -20.26
CA VAL A 2 18.05 -9.23 -18.93
C VAL A 2 16.95 -10.25 -19.13
N GLU A 3 17.10 -11.41 -18.50
CA GLU A 3 16.05 -12.40 -18.48
C GLU A 3 14.86 -11.76 -17.76
N ASP A 4 13.79 -11.51 -18.50
CA ASP A 4 12.46 -11.26 -17.95
C ASP A 4 12.10 -12.47 -17.11
N LYS A 5 12.44 -12.38 -15.82
CA LYS A 5 12.11 -13.37 -14.81
C LYS A 5 10.61 -13.30 -14.62
N VAL A 6 9.87 -14.08 -15.41
CA VAL A 6 8.43 -14.26 -15.27
C VAL A 6 8.17 -14.84 -13.89
N ILE A 7 7.79 -13.96 -12.95
CA ILE A 7 7.46 -14.31 -11.58
C ILE A 7 6.04 -14.85 -11.60
N THR A 8 5.88 -16.18 -11.60
CA THR A 8 4.57 -16.82 -11.46
C THR A 8 4.16 -16.75 -10.00
N LEU A 9 3.46 -15.67 -9.63
CA LEU A 9 3.00 -15.44 -8.26
C LEU A 9 1.75 -16.25 -7.95
N ARG A 10 1.65 -16.75 -6.72
CA ARG A 10 0.46 -17.47 -6.26
C ARG A 10 -0.72 -16.48 -6.14
N PRO A 11 -1.99 -16.93 -6.25
CA PRO A 11 -3.15 -16.03 -6.24
C PRO A 11 -3.26 -15.12 -5.02
N ASN A 12 -2.68 -15.52 -3.90
CA ASN A 12 -2.61 -14.81 -2.62
C ASN A 12 -1.42 -13.83 -2.52
N GLU A 13 -0.48 -13.86 -3.45
CA GLU A 13 0.62 -12.90 -3.58
C GLU A 13 0.27 -11.76 -4.55
N LEU A 14 -0.73 -11.96 -5.42
CA LEU A 14 -1.22 -10.95 -6.37
C LEU A 14 -1.79 -9.69 -5.69
N PRO A 15 -2.64 -9.80 -4.63
CA PRO A 15 -3.20 -8.62 -3.97
C PRO A 15 -2.10 -7.83 -3.26
N ASN A 16 -1.17 -8.53 -2.60
CA ASN A 16 -0.07 -7.91 -1.88
C ASN A 16 0.90 -7.21 -2.84
N LEU A 17 1.28 -7.85 -3.95
CA LEU A 17 2.09 -7.20 -4.98
C LEU A 17 1.39 -5.98 -5.59
N TYR A 18 0.09 -6.07 -5.90
CA TYR A 18 -0.67 -4.97 -6.47
C TYR A 18 -0.72 -3.76 -5.52
N ILE A 19 -0.95 -4.01 -4.23
CA ILE A 19 -0.93 -2.98 -3.19
C ILE A 19 0.47 -2.34 -3.09
N CYS A 20 1.53 -3.15 -2.97
CA CYS A 20 2.89 -2.65 -2.85
C CYS A 20 3.34 -1.84 -4.07
N THR A 21 3.04 -2.31 -5.29
CA THR A 21 3.42 -1.62 -6.54
C THR A 21 2.68 -0.30 -6.70
N THR A 22 1.38 -0.26 -6.37
CA THR A 22 0.57 0.96 -6.41
C THR A 22 1.07 2.01 -5.42
N LEU A 23 1.32 1.62 -4.16
CA LEU A 23 1.81 2.53 -3.13
C LEU A 23 3.25 2.98 -3.37
N LYS A 24 4.09 2.13 -3.95
CA LYS A 24 5.44 2.51 -4.39
C LYS A 24 5.40 3.56 -5.48
N GLY A 25 4.48 3.44 -6.44
CA GLY A 25 4.26 4.46 -7.48
C GLY A 25 3.83 5.81 -6.91
N HIS A 26 3.10 5.81 -5.79
CA HIS A 26 2.63 7.02 -5.12
C HIS A 26 3.57 7.55 -4.02
N LYS A 27 4.76 6.94 -3.84
CA LYS A 27 5.69 7.24 -2.73
C LYS A 27 5.06 7.14 -1.33
N LYS A 28 4.00 6.35 -1.20
CA LYS A 28 3.23 6.12 0.05
C LYS A 28 3.51 4.75 0.67
N LEU A 29 4.52 4.02 0.18
CA LEU A 29 4.91 2.71 0.73
C LEU A 29 5.30 2.80 2.22
N SER A 30 5.86 3.93 2.65
CA SER A 30 6.21 4.22 4.04
C SER A 30 5.02 4.23 4.99
N HIS A 31 3.80 4.43 4.49
CA HIS A 31 2.58 4.35 5.30
C HIS A 31 2.21 2.91 5.66
N ILE A 32 2.73 1.91 4.92
CA ILE A 32 2.53 0.48 5.27
C ILE A 32 3.75 -0.10 5.98
N GLU A 33 4.96 0.18 5.51
CA GLU A 33 6.18 -0.43 6.03
C GLU A 33 6.91 0.42 7.08
N GLY A 34 6.57 1.70 7.20
CA GLY A 34 7.26 2.66 8.06
C GLY A 34 6.51 2.96 9.35
N ASN A 35 7.26 3.43 10.34
CA ASN A 35 6.65 4.10 11.49
C ASN A 35 6.28 5.52 11.08
N GLY A 36 5.03 5.91 11.34
CA GLY A 36 4.59 7.30 11.20
C GLY A 36 5.43 8.27 12.03
N PRO A 37 5.38 9.57 11.71
CA PRO A 37 6.05 10.59 12.49
C PRO A 37 5.55 10.59 13.96
N PRO A 38 6.34 11.13 14.91
CA PRO A 38 5.88 11.31 16.28
C PRO A 38 4.59 12.14 16.33
N ARG A 39 3.71 11.86 17.30
CA ARG A 39 2.42 12.58 17.42
C ARG A 39 2.57 14.08 17.69
N ASP A 40 3.71 14.48 18.25
CA ASP A 40 4.04 15.88 18.53
C ASP A 40 4.64 16.60 17.30
N ASP A 41 4.84 15.90 16.18
CA ASP A 41 5.33 16.49 14.94
C ASP A 41 4.20 17.29 14.27
N SER A 42 4.52 18.52 13.84
CA SER A 42 3.63 19.36 13.03
C SER A 42 3.14 18.70 11.72
N MET A 43 3.85 17.68 11.22
CA MET A 43 3.48 16.94 10.02
C MET A 43 2.62 15.70 10.31
N PHE A 44 2.35 15.38 11.58
CA PHE A 44 1.59 14.20 11.97
C PHE A 44 0.16 14.23 11.40
N GLU A 45 -0.52 15.37 11.51
CA GLU A 45 -1.91 15.52 11.03
C GLU A 45 -2.02 15.25 9.52
N ALA A 46 -1.14 15.88 8.72
CA ALA A 46 -1.10 15.65 7.28
C ALA A 46 -0.72 14.19 6.92
N TRP A 47 0.13 13.55 7.73
CA TRP A 47 0.49 12.15 7.54
C TRP A 47 -0.66 11.19 7.89
N ASP A 48 -1.40 11.46 8.97
CA ASP A 48 -2.53 10.67 9.48
C ASP A 48 -3.77 10.76 8.56
N ASP A 49 -4.02 11.94 7.98
CA ASP A 49 -5.05 12.12 6.93
C ASP A 49 -4.73 11.26 5.70
N ASP A 50 -3.48 11.30 5.26
CA ASP A 50 -2.98 10.49 4.15
C ASP A 50 -3.05 8.99 4.47
N ASP A 51 -2.73 8.58 5.70
CA ASP A 51 -2.82 7.21 6.18
C ASP A 51 -4.27 6.70 6.14
N SER A 52 -5.20 7.49 6.68
CA SER A 52 -6.63 7.20 6.71
C SER A 52 -7.22 6.98 5.32
N LEU A 53 -6.78 7.77 4.33
CA LEU A 53 -7.18 7.60 2.93
C LEU A 53 -6.64 6.30 2.32
N ILE A 54 -5.39 5.94 2.61
CA ILE A 54 -4.78 4.69 2.16
C ILE A 54 -5.49 3.49 2.79
N MET A 55 -5.77 3.52 4.09
CA MET A 55 -6.48 2.46 4.81
C MET A 55 -7.91 2.27 4.28
N THR A 56 -8.61 3.37 4.01
CA THR A 56 -9.95 3.34 3.40
C THR A 56 -9.91 2.73 2.00
N TRP A 57 -8.93 3.13 1.18
CA TRP A 57 -8.75 2.57 -0.16
C TRP A 57 -8.44 1.08 -0.11
N LEU A 58 -7.51 0.64 0.76
CA LEU A 58 -7.18 -0.76 0.97
C LEU A 58 -8.42 -1.58 1.36
N TRP A 59 -9.20 -1.10 2.31
CA TRP A 59 -10.43 -1.75 2.76
C TRP A 59 -11.41 -1.96 1.59
N ASN A 60 -11.66 -0.92 0.79
CA ASN A 60 -12.53 -1.00 -0.38
C ASN A 60 -11.97 -1.91 -1.49
N THR A 61 -10.64 -2.05 -1.59
CA THR A 61 -10.02 -2.97 -2.56
C THR A 61 -10.01 -4.43 -2.09
N MET A 62 -10.11 -4.66 -0.78
CA MET A 62 -10.09 -5.99 -0.17
C MET A 62 -11.48 -6.58 0.01
N THR A 63 -12.55 -5.78 -0.01
CA THR A 63 -13.93 -6.29 -0.06
C THR A 63 -14.11 -7.05 -1.38
N PRO A 64 -14.19 -8.40 -1.36
CA PRO A 64 -14.50 -9.14 -2.56
C PRO A 64 -15.90 -8.73 -2.98
N GLU A 65 -16.13 -8.49 -4.27
CA GLU A 65 -17.51 -8.50 -4.79
C GLU A 65 -18.08 -9.88 -4.44
N ILE A 66 -18.96 -9.91 -3.44
CA ILE A 66 -19.64 -11.14 -3.05
C ILE A 66 -20.66 -11.38 -4.17
N SER A 67 -20.25 -12.13 -5.19
CA SER A 67 -21.11 -12.61 -6.27
C SER A 67 -21.72 -13.97 -5.96
#